data_AF-A0A8R1IR14-F1
#
_entry.id   AF-A0A8R1IR14-F1
#
_cell.length_a   1.000
_cell.length_b   1.000
_cell.length_c   1.000
_cell.angle_alpha   90.00
_cell.angle_beta   90.00
_cell.angle_gamma   90.00
#
_symmetry.space_group_name_H-M   'P 1'
#
loop_
_entity.id
_entity.type
_entity.pdbx_description
1 polymer ?
#
loop_
_entity_poly.entity_id
_entity_poly.type
_entity_poly.pdbx_seq_one_letter_code
_entity_poly.pdbx_strand_id
1 'polypeptide(L)'
;MSGVPQGSVLGPLLFLLYINDIGDNFKSNYLLYADDLKIFSHLSSGVQDDLDVLSNWCHTWQLDVAPNKCEHISFRFSKRLVPSSKPTFTISSTVVPYTDKIRDLGVHFQSNLSFDNHIESPVLNCHKRINIIFNVCGTPLSIPLSGVLQYASAP
;
A
#
# COMPACT_ATOMS: atom_id res chain seq x y z
N MET A 1 -9.69 30.16 -0.01
CA MET A 1 -8.26 29.86 -0.25
C MET A 1 -7.61 29.62 1.09
N SER A 2 -7.51 28.36 1.51
CA SER A 2 -6.70 27.94 2.66
C SER A 2 -5.73 26.90 2.12
N GLY A 3 -4.45 27.23 2.09
CA GLY A 3 -3.41 26.38 1.53
C GLY A 3 -2.06 27.00 1.86
N VAL A 4 -1.11 26.17 2.27
CA VAL A 4 0.26 26.64 2.51
C VAL A 4 0.92 26.93 1.16
N PRO A 5 1.70 28.02 1.01
CA PRO A 5 2.46 28.29 -0.20
C PRO A 5 3.32 27.08 -0.59
N GLN A 6 3.14 26.59 -1.81
CA GLN A 6 3.94 25.48 -2.34
C GLN A 6 5.42 25.91 -2.35
N GLY A 7 6.30 25.12 -1.71
CA GLY A 7 7.71 25.49 -1.50
C GLY A 7 8.05 26.01 -0.10
N SER A 8 7.07 26.11 0.81
CA SER A 8 7.33 26.37 2.23
C SER A 8 7.88 25.13 2.94
N VAL A 9 9.02 25.27 3.64
CA VAL A 9 9.57 24.24 4.54
C VAL A 9 8.61 23.91 5.69
N LEU A 10 7.77 24.87 6.10
CA LEU A 10 6.82 24.70 7.18
C LEU A 10 5.55 23.96 6.75
N GLY A 11 5.22 23.90 5.45
CA GLY A 11 3.99 23.27 4.98
C GLY A 11 3.86 21.79 5.38
N PRO A 12 4.87 20.95 5.07
CA PRO A 12 4.86 19.55 5.49
C PRO A 12 4.79 19.39 7.01
N LEU A 13 5.52 20.22 7.77
CA LEU A 13 5.52 20.15 9.23
C LEU A 13 4.15 20.49 9.82
N LEU A 14 3.51 21.56 9.33
CA LEU A 14 2.18 21.96 9.77
C LEU A 14 1.13 20.92 9.38
N PHE A 15 1.25 20.30 8.20
CA PHE A 15 0.37 19.20 7.80
C PHE A 15 0.52 17.99 8.73
N LEU A 16 1.75 17.60 9.09
CA LEU A 16 1.97 16.53 10.04
C LEU A 16 1.34 16.82 11.41
N LEU A 17 1.47 18.05 11.91
CA LEU A 17 0.80 18.47 13.15
C LEU A 17 -0.72 18.43 13.04
N TYR A 18 -1.25 18.77 11.85
CA TYR A 18 -2.68 18.82 11.58
C TYR A 18 -3.36 17.45 11.58
N ILE A 19 -2.69 16.42 11.08
CA ILE A 19 -3.24 15.06 10.97
C ILE A 19 -2.91 14.18 12.16
N ASN A 20 -2.13 14.67 13.12
CA ASN A 20 -1.50 13.81 14.13
C ASN A 20 -2.50 13.13 15.08
N ASP A 21 -3.71 13.69 15.23
CA ASP A 21 -4.81 13.16 16.05
C ASP A 21 -5.82 12.32 15.25
N ILE A 22 -5.60 12.09 13.95
CA ILE A 22 -6.54 11.37 13.05
C ILE A 22 -6.93 9.99 13.57
N GLY A 23 -6.03 9.34 14.31
CA GLY A 23 -6.21 7.98 14.81
C GLY A 23 -6.56 7.87 16.30
N ASP A 24 -6.75 8.98 17.02
CA ASP A 24 -6.97 8.97 18.47
C ASP A 24 -8.22 8.18 18.90
N ASN A 25 -9.20 8.08 18.01
CA ASN A 25 -10.48 7.40 18.27
C ASN A 25 -10.58 6.02 17.61
N PHE A 26 -9.54 5.53 16.95
CA PHE A 26 -9.55 4.20 16.35
C PHE A 26 -9.41 3.11 17.41
N LYS A 27 -10.16 2.01 17.23
CA LYS A 27 -10.07 0.81 18.07
C LYS A 27 -9.07 -0.20 17.51
N SER A 28 -8.91 -0.24 16.19
CA SER A 28 -7.93 -1.08 15.52
C SER A 28 -6.55 -0.44 15.54
N ASN A 29 -5.54 -1.23 15.18
CA ASN A 29 -4.21 -0.68 14.99
C ASN A 29 -4.16 0.16 13.71
N TYR A 30 -3.35 1.21 13.71
CA TYR A 30 -3.12 2.03 12.53
C TYR A 30 -1.65 2.43 12.40
N LEU A 31 -1.26 2.80 11.18
CA LEU A 31 0.03 3.41 10.86
C LEU A 31 -0.24 4.69 10.10
N LEU A 32 0.46 5.75 10.46
CA LEU A 32 0.41 7.05 9.81
C LEU A 32 1.82 7.42 9.35
N TYR A 33 1.97 7.75 8.07
CA TYR A 33 3.23 8.21 7.49
C TYR A 33 2.98 9.26 6.43
N ALA A 34 3.41 10.50 6.68
CA ALA A 34 3.02 11.65 5.84
C ALA A 34 1.49 11.66 5.65
N ASP A 35 0.99 11.65 4.42
CA ASP A 35 -0.43 11.58 4.09
C ASP A 35 -0.99 10.14 4.00
N ASP A 36 -0.17 9.11 4.12
CA ASP A 36 -0.60 7.71 4.07
C ASP A 36 -1.08 7.21 5.44
N LEU A 37 -2.38 6.91 5.54
CA LEU A 37 -3.01 6.24 6.69
C LEU A 37 -3.35 4.79 6.36
N LYS A 38 -3.03 3.87 7.26
CA LYS A 38 -3.36 2.44 7.16
C LYS A 38 -4.04 1.99 8.43
N ILE A 39 -5.19 1.34 8.31
CA ILE A 39 -5.94 0.76 9.42
C ILE A 39 -5.95 -0.76 9.23
N PHE A 40 -5.64 -1.52 10.27
CA PHE A 40 -5.55 -2.97 10.18
C PHE A 40 -6.05 -3.67 11.44
N SER A 41 -6.78 -4.77 11.23
CA SER A 41 -7.35 -5.59 12.29
C SER A 41 -7.50 -7.03 11.83
N HIS A 42 -7.60 -7.95 12.79
CA HIS A 42 -8.01 -9.33 12.54
C HIS A 42 -9.54 -9.44 12.33
N LEU A 43 -10.30 -8.44 12.76
CA LEU A 43 -11.76 -8.38 12.64
C LEU A 43 -12.15 -7.33 11.61
N SER A 44 -12.85 -7.73 10.55
CA SER A 44 -13.30 -6.79 9.51
C SER A 44 -14.27 -5.75 10.06
N SER A 45 -15.13 -6.09 11.03
CA SER A 45 -16.05 -5.13 11.63
C SER A 45 -15.31 -3.97 12.32
N GLY A 46 -14.18 -4.24 12.99
CA GLY A 46 -13.38 -3.20 13.62
C GLY A 46 -12.81 -2.20 12.61
N VAL A 47 -12.39 -2.69 11.44
CA VAL A 47 -11.91 -1.80 10.36
C VAL A 47 -13.05 -0.91 9.84
N GLN A 48 -14.26 -1.45 9.65
CA GLN A 48 -15.39 -0.64 9.18
C GLN A 48 -15.79 0.42 10.22
N ASP A 49 -15.86 0.07 11.50
CA ASP A 49 -16.14 1.03 12.58
C ASP A 49 -15.12 2.19 12.56
N ASP A 50 -13.83 1.89 12.38
CA ASP A 50 -12.78 2.90 12.34
C ASP A 50 -12.82 3.75 11.05
N LEU A 51 -13.27 3.19 9.92
CA LEU A 51 -13.51 3.96 8.69
C LEU A 51 -14.68 4.95 8.83
N ASP A 52 -15.68 4.61 9.64
CA ASP A 52 -16.79 5.51 9.96
C ASP A 52 -16.32 6.64 10.88
N VAL A 53 -15.46 6.33 11.87
CA VAL A 53 -14.78 7.33 12.72
C VAL A 53 -13.91 8.26 11.87
N LEU A 54 -13.12 7.70 10.95
CA LEU A 54 -12.29 8.45 10.00
C LEU A 54 -13.15 9.40 9.16
N SER A 55 -14.26 8.91 8.62
CA SER A 55 -15.18 9.73 7.81
C SER A 55 -15.70 10.94 8.59
N ASN A 56 -16.05 10.74 9.87
CA ASN A 56 -16.50 11.83 10.74
C ASN A 56 -15.38 12.81 11.12
N TRP A 57 -14.16 12.31 11.37
CA TRP A 57 -12.99 13.15 11.63
C TRP A 57 -12.68 14.01 10.40
N CYS A 58 -12.64 13.41 9.21
CA CYS A 58 -12.44 14.11 7.94
C CYS A 58 -13.49 15.19 7.69
N HIS A 59 -14.76 14.93 8.01
CA HIS A 59 -15.82 15.93 7.97
C HIS A 59 -15.56 17.12 8.92
N THR A 60 -15.17 16.83 10.17
CA THR A 60 -14.88 17.84 11.20
C THR A 60 -13.70 18.72 10.81
N TRP A 61 -12.65 18.09 10.29
CA TRP A 61 -11.41 18.74 9.88
C TRP A 61 -11.40 19.13 8.40
N GLN A 62 -12.56 19.17 7.73
CA GLN A 62 -12.69 19.64 6.33
C GLN A 62 -11.65 19.02 5.37
N LEU A 63 -11.34 17.74 5.58
CA LEU A 63 -10.45 16.95 4.72
C LEU A 63 -11.28 16.01 3.86
N ASP A 64 -11.04 16.06 2.55
CA ASP A 64 -11.68 15.15 1.61
C ASP A 64 -10.87 13.87 1.48
N VAL A 65 -11.47 12.74 1.85
CA VAL A 65 -10.95 11.42 1.51
C VAL A 65 -11.42 11.08 0.10
N ALA A 66 -10.56 10.44 -0.69
CA ALA A 66 -10.91 9.92 -2.00
C ALA A 66 -11.00 8.38 -1.94
N PRO A 67 -12.18 7.78 -1.65
CA PRO A 67 -12.30 6.33 -1.44
C PRO A 67 -11.83 5.51 -2.65
N ASN A 68 -11.95 6.06 -3.87
CA ASN A 68 -11.50 5.42 -5.10
C ASN A 68 -9.98 5.35 -5.26
N LYS A 69 -9.22 6.13 -4.47
CA LYS A 69 -7.76 6.05 -4.39
C LYS A 69 -7.28 5.18 -3.22
N CYS A 70 -8.18 4.82 -2.31
CA CYS A 70 -7.91 3.87 -1.25
C CYS A 70 -8.01 2.46 -1.82
N GLU A 71 -7.29 1.53 -1.22
CA GLU A 71 -7.39 0.11 -1.53
C GLU A 71 -7.39 -0.66 -0.22
N HIS A 72 -8.08 -1.81 -0.20
CA HIS A 72 -7.97 -2.75 0.92
C HIS A 72 -7.51 -4.13 0.45
N ILE A 73 -6.74 -4.77 1.32
CA ILE A 73 -6.23 -6.12 1.12
C ILE A 73 -6.53 -6.96 2.36
N SER A 74 -6.73 -8.26 2.17
CA SER A 74 -6.86 -9.21 3.27
C SER A 74 -5.73 -10.24 3.17
N PHE A 75 -4.86 -10.26 4.17
CA PHE A 75 -3.77 -11.23 4.26
C PHE A 75 -4.27 -12.56 4.81
N ARG A 76 -3.83 -13.68 4.20
CA ARG A 76 -4.26 -15.02 4.59
C ARG A 76 -3.09 -16.00 4.54
N PHE A 77 -2.88 -16.71 5.64
CA PHE A 77 -1.84 -17.75 5.72
C PHE A 77 -2.32 -19.11 5.18
N SER A 78 -3.63 -19.38 5.20
CA SER A 78 -4.19 -20.68 4.83
C SER A 78 -5.30 -20.56 3.79
N LYS A 79 -5.14 -21.29 2.68
CA LYS A 79 -6.17 -21.44 1.64
C LYS A 79 -7.43 -22.18 2.14
N ARG A 80 -7.34 -22.89 3.28
CA ARG A 80 -8.44 -23.69 3.84
C ARG A 80 -9.44 -22.89 4.68
N LEU A 81 -9.08 -21.68 5.09
CA LEU A 81 -9.91 -20.80 5.92
C LEU A 81 -10.53 -19.66 5.12
N VAL A 82 -10.74 -19.85 3.81
CA VAL A 82 -11.33 -18.84 2.94
C VAL A 82 -12.80 -18.68 3.33
N PRO A 83 -13.21 -17.53 3.90
CA PRO A 83 -14.62 -17.25 4.07
C PRO A 83 -15.25 -17.17 2.67
N SER A 84 -16.51 -17.58 2.56
CA SER A 84 -17.23 -17.61 1.28
C SER A 84 -17.29 -16.25 0.57
N SER A 85 -17.08 -15.14 1.31
CA SER A 85 -17.04 -13.78 0.77
C SER A 85 -15.82 -12.99 1.28
N LYS A 86 -15.33 -12.07 0.44
CA LYS A 86 -14.32 -11.07 0.82
C LYS A 86 -15.02 -9.94 1.61
N PRO A 87 -14.39 -9.36 2.64
CA PRO A 87 -14.96 -8.21 3.34
C PRO A 87 -15.08 -7.03 2.37
N THR A 88 -16.18 -6.30 2.48
CA THR A 88 -16.44 -5.07 1.74
C THR A 88 -16.39 -3.92 2.74
N PHE A 89 -15.65 -2.87 2.39
CA PHE A 89 -15.54 -1.67 3.20
C PHE A 89 -16.12 -0.48 2.45
N THR A 90 -16.65 0.48 3.19
CA THR A 90 -17.17 1.73 2.65
C THR A 90 -16.63 2.92 3.42
N ILE A 91 -16.38 4.02 2.70
CA ILE A 91 -16.04 5.34 3.25
C ILE A 91 -17.03 6.32 2.64
N SER A 92 -17.79 7.04 3.47
CA SER A 92 -18.83 7.98 3.00
C SER A 92 -19.75 7.35 1.93
N SER A 93 -20.23 6.13 2.20
CA SER A 93 -21.08 5.33 1.30
C SER A 93 -20.44 4.90 -0.04
N THR A 94 -19.16 5.18 -0.27
CA THR A 94 -18.41 4.70 -1.44
C THR A 94 -17.63 3.44 -1.08
N VAL A 95 -17.74 2.40 -1.91
CA VAL A 95 -17.02 1.13 -1.69
C VAL A 95 -15.52 1.33 -1.94
N VAL A 96 -14.70 0.87 -1.00
CA VAL A 96 -13.25 0.83 -1.17
C VAL A 96 -12.88 -0.35 -2.07
N PRO A 97 -12.09 -0.14 -3.15
CA PRO A 97 -11.61 -1.20 -4.02
C PRO A 97 -10.81 -2.29 -3.28
N TYR A 98 -11.19 -3.55 -3.48
CA TYR A 98 -10.39 -4.69 -3.03
C TYR A 98 -9.24 -4.96 -4.00
N THR A 99 -8.05 -5.25 -3.45
CA THR A 99 -6.90 -5.72 -4.23
C THR A 99 -6.25 -6.97 -3.61
N ASP A 100 -5.69 -7.83 -4.47
CA ASP A 100 -4.86 -8.97 -4.07
C ASP A 100 -3.36 -8.59 -3.99
N LYS A 101 -2.99 -7.38 -4.42
CA LYS A 101 -1.64 -6.84 -4.39
C LYS A 101 -1.66 -5.37 -4.02
N ILE A 102 -0.95 -4.99 -2.97
CA ILE A 102 -0.84 -3.60 -2.54
C ILE A 102 0.62 -3.18 -2.51
N ARG A 103 0.90 -1.92 -2.87
CA ARG A 103 2.24 -1.34 -2.76
C ARG A 103 2.26 -0.39 -1.56
N ASP A 104 3.23 -0.57 -0.69
CA ASP A 104 3.40 0.27 0.49
C ASP A 104 4.88 0.62 0.69
N LEU A 105 5.19 1.92 0.73
CA LEU A 105 6.56 2.47 0.84
C LEU A 105 7.58 1.81 -0.10
N GLY A 106 7.14 1.36 -1.29
CA GLY A 106 7.99 0.68 -2.28
C GLY A 106 8.03 -0.84 -2.20
N VAL A 107 7.49 -1.44 -1.14
CA VAL A 107 7.36 -2.89 -0.97
C VAL A 107 6.02 -3.35 -1.56
N HIS A 108 6.02 -4.49 -2.26
CA HIS A 108 4.80 -5.08 -2.81
C HIS A 108 4.36 -6.23 -1.90
N PHE A 109 3.13 -6.15 -1.42
CA PHE A 109 2.52 -7.17 -0.58
C PHE A 109 1.42 -7.89 -1.34
N GLN A 110 1.35 -9.19 -1.19
CA GLN A 110 0.33 -10.03 -1.81
C GLN A 110 -0.61 -10.61 -0.75
N SER A 111 -1.88 -10.86 -1.10
CA SER A 111 -2.88 -11.39 -0.17
C SER A 111 -2.53 -12.77 0.39
N ASN A 112 -1.72 -13.53 -0.34
CA ASN A 112 -1.16 -14.83 0.06
C ASN A 112 0.16 -14.71 0.85
N LEU A 113 0.62 -13.51 1.17
CA LEU A 113 1.90 -13.21 1.82
C LEU A 113 3.14 -13.74 1.06
N SER A 114 3.00 -14.04 -0.23
CA SER A 114 4.16 -14.28 -1.09
C SER A 114 4.87 -12.95 -1.40
N PHE A 115 6.21 -13.01 -1.45
CA PHE A 115 7.07 -11.92 -1.88
C PHE A 115 7.58 -12.09 -3.30
N ASP A 116 7.12 -13.10 -4.05
CA ASP A 116 7.59 -13.39 -5.41
C ASP A 116 7.48 -12.15 -6.31
N ASN A 117 6.34 -11.46 -6.28
CA ASN A 117 6.14 -10.24 -7.06
C ASN A 117 7.09 -9.11 -6.66
N HIS A 118 7.33 -8.97 -5.35
CA HIS A 118 8.27 -7.97 -4.84
C HIS A 118 9.70 -8.29 -5.25
N ILE A 119 10.10 -9.56 -5.29
CA ILE A 119 11.46 -10.00 -5.65
C ILE A 119 11.68 -9.93 -7.17
N GLU A 120 10.70 -10.37 -7.95
CA GLU A 120 10.77 -10.35 -9.42
C GLU A 120 10.97 -8.94 -9.97
N SER A 121 10.32 -7.93 -9.39
CA SER A 121 10.37 -6.55 -9.89
C SER A 121 11.79 -5.93 -9.86
N PRO A 122 12.52 -5.90 -8.72
CA PRO A 122 13.93 -5.53 -8.66
C PRO A 122 14.82 -6.39 -9.55
N VAL A 123 14.63 -7.71 -9.57
CA VAL A 123 15.43 -8.63 -10.42
C VAL A 123 15.29 -8.26 -11.90
N LEU A 124 14.06 -8.05 -12.37
CA LEU A 124 13.76 -7.62 -13.74
C LEU A 124 14.36 -6.25 -14.05
N ASN A 125 14.30 -5.30 -13.11
CA ASN A 125 14.86 -3.97 -13.28
C ASN A 125 16.39 -4.00 -13.35
N CYS A 126 17.05 -4.80 -12.51
CA CYS A 126 18.50 -5.02 -12.58
C CYS A 126 18.88 -5.67 -13.91
N HIS A 127 18.14 -6.69 -14.34
CA HIS A 127 18.39 -7.37 -15.60
C HIS A 127 18.28 -6.44 -16.81
N LYS A 128 17.24 -5.59 -16.87
CA LYS A 128 17.11 -4.56 -17.91
C LYS A 128 18.32 -3.63 -17.96
N ARG A 129 18.81 -3.17 -16.79
CA ARG A 129 19.99 -2.29 -16.70
C ARG A 129 21.26 -3.00 -17.13
N ILE A 130 21.44 -4.25 -16.72
CA ILE A 130 22.58 -5.09 -17.12
C ILE A 130 22.62 -5.27 -18.63
N ASN A 131 21.49 -5.58 -19.27
CA ASN A 131 21.42 -5.73 -20.73
C ASN A 131 21.79 -4.44 -21.46
N ILE A 132 21.38 -3.27 -20.95
CA ILE A 132 21.79 -1.98 -21.50
C ILE A 132 23.31 -1.83 -21.43
N ILE A 133 23.93 -2.13 -20.28
CA ILE A 133 25.38 -2.05 -20.08
C ILE A 133 26.11 -2.98 -21.04
N PHE A 134 25.71 -4.25 -21.12
CA PHE A 134 26.34 -5.24 -22.02
C PHE A 134 26.23 -4.83 -23.50
N ASN A 135 25.07 -4.32 -23.91
CA ASN A 135 24.87 -3.82 -25.28
C ASN A 135 25.77 -2.61 -25.59
N VAL A 136 25.95 -1.69 -24.64
CA VAL A 136 26.81 -0.50 -24.81
C VAL A 136 28.30 -0.86 -24.78
N CYS A 137 28.70 -1.80 -23.92
CA CYS A 137 30.08 -2.24 -23.77
C CYS A 137 30.52 -3.27 -24.83
N GLY A 138 29.64 -3.64 -25.77
CA GLY A 138 29.97 -4.52 -26.89
C GLY A 138 30.22 -5.98 -26.52
N THR A 139 29.77 -6.41 -25.33
CA THR A 139 29.89 -7.79 -24.86
C THR A 139 28.54 -8.50 -25.01
N PRO A 140 28.36 -9.37 -26.02
CA PRO A 140 27.09 -10.07 -26.21
C PRO A 140 26.94 -11.15 -25.15
N LEU A 141 26.27 -10.81 -24.04
CA LEU A 141 25.86 -11.77 -23.03
C LEU A 141 24.34 -11.72 -22.86
N SER A 142 23.62 -12.57 -23.59
CA SER A 142 22.20 -12.80 -23.36
C SER A 142 22.05 -13.75 -22.17
N ILE A 143 22.03 -13.22 -20.94
CA ILE A 143 21.75 -14.04 -19.75
C ILE A 143 20.26 -14.40 -19.76
N PRO A 144 19.87 -15.67 -19.89
CA PRO A 144 18.46 -16.04 -19.91
C PRO A 144 17.83 -15.81 -18.53
N LEU A 145 16.66 -15.15 -18.54
CA LEU A 145 15.91 -14.76 -17.34
C LEU A 145 15.50 -15.97 -16.47
N SER A 146 15.32 -17.13 -17.11
CA SER A 146 14.99 -18.40 -16.45
C SER A 146 16.04 -18.85 -15.44
N GLY A 147 17.32 -18.57 -15.69
CA GLY A 147 18.40 -18.95 -14.78
C GLY A 147 18.44 -18.13 -13.49
N VAL A 148 18.03 -16.86 -13.53
CA VAL A 148 18.08 -15.96 -12.36
C VAL A 148 16.87 -16.16 -11.45
N LEU A 149 15.68 -16.38 -12.02
CA LEU A 149 14.47 -16.64 -11.24
C LEU A 149 14.50 -17.99 -10.52
N GLN A 150 15.21 -18.99 -11.06
CA GLN A 150 15.41 -20.29 -10.40
C GLN A 150 16.18 -20.18 -9.07
N TYR A 151 17.09 -19.20 -8.92
CA TYR A 151 17.79 -18.95 -7.65
C TYR A 151 16.96 -18.15 -6.64
N ALA A 152 15.99 -17.35 -7.10
CA ALA A 152 15.11 -16.55 -6.24
C ALA A 152 13.91 -17.33 -5.70
N SER A 153 13.63 -18.52 -6.25
CA SER A 153 12.48 -19.37 -5.91
C SER A 153 12.86 -20.75 -5.33
N ALA A 154 14.12 -20.92 -4.92
CA ALA A 154 14.53 -22.07 -4.12
C ALA A 154 14.06 -21.90 -2.66
N PRO A 155 13.57 -22.99 -2.01
CA PRO A 155 12.91 -22.93 -0.69
C PRO A 155 13.85 -22.51 0.45
#